data_AF-X1CDI1-F1
#
_entry.id   AF-X1CDI1-F1
#
_cell.length_a   1.000
_cell.length_b   1.000
_cell.length_c   1.000
_cell.angle_alpha   90.00
_cell.angle_beta   90.00
_cell.angle_gamma   90.00
#
_symmetry.space_group_name_H-M   'P 1'
#
loop_
_entity.id
_entity.type
_entity.pdbx_description
1 polymer ?
#
loop_
_entity_poly.entity_id
_entity_poly.type
_entity_poly.pdbx_seq_one_letter_code
_entity_poly.pdbx_strand_id
1 'polypeptide(L)'
;PYARSGLVPMVFPKDSEFEITLLRAHLNGTLIIDGRRVITKIYPKNKIRVKMSKESFKLIRLSSNISKSYFSRLREKILPRIPLPLK
;
A
#
# COMPACT_ATOMS: atom_id res chain seq x y z
N PRO A 1 22.08 6.36 13.10
CA PRO A 1 20.99 7.35 13.06
C PRO A 1 20.51 7.56 11.61
N TYR A 2 19.41 6.93 11.22
CA TYR A 2 18.85 7.09 9.87
C TYR A 2 18.32 8.52 9.72
N ALA A 3 18.80 9.24 8.71
CA ALA A 3 18.33 10.58 8.38
C ALA A 3 16.81 10.52 8.20
N ARG A 4 16.08 11.25 9.05
CA ARG A 4 14.62 11.36 8.98
C ARG A 4 14.32 12.14 7.70
N SER A 5 14.02 11.46 6.59
CA SER A 5 13.38 12.15 5.47
C SER A 5 12.12 12.81 6.06
N GLY A 6 11.86 14.09 5.78
CA GLY A 6 10.64 14.76 6.26
C GLY A 6 9.34 14.15 5.72
N LEU A 7 9.42 12.99 5.08
CA LEU A 7 8.33 12.23 4.51
C LEU A 7 7.73 11.34 5.59
N VAL A 8 6.44 11.52 5.82
CA VAL A 8 5.65 10.71 6.74
C VAL A 8 4.60 9.91 5.96
N PRO A 9 4.24 8.69 6.40
CA PRO A 9 3.11 7.98 5.84
C PRO A 9 1.82 8.81 5.98
N MET A 10 1.01 8.84 4.93
CA MET A 10 -0.29 9.52 4.91
C MET A 10 -1.40 8.48 4.77
N VAL A 11 -2.48 8.66 5.52
CA VAL A 11 -3.68 7.82 5.46
C VAL A 11 -4.84 8.67 4.95
N PHE A 12 -5.53 8.20 3.93
CA PHE A 12 -6.62 8.92 3.26
C PHE A 12 -7.95 8.17 3.41
N PRO A 13 -9.10 8.88 3.35
CA PRO A 13 -10.41 8.25 3.21
C PRO A 13 -10.48 7.32 1.99
N LYS A 14 -11.26 6.24 2.10
CA LYS A 14 -11.35 5.18 1.08
C LYS A 14 -11.80 5.69 -0.30
N ASP A 15 -12.64 6.71 -0.32
CA ASP A 15 -13.22 7.34 -1.50
C ASP A 15 -12.35 8.44 -2.12
N SER A 16 -11.18 8.72 -1.53
CA SER A 16 -10.24 9.70 -2.07
C SER A 16 -9.59 9.24 -3.37
N GLU A 17 -9.27 10.20 -4.23
CA GLU A 17 -8.41 10.03 -5.41
C GLU A 17 -7.15 10.86 -5.20
N PHE A 18 -5.99 10.28 -5.49
CA PHE A 18 -4.73 11.02 -5.47
C PHE A 18 -3.99 10.91 -6.81
N GLU A 19 -3.33 12.00 -7.17
CA GLU A 19 -2.56 12.15 -8.40
C GLU A 19 -1.07 12.25 -8.06
N ILE A 20 -0.25 11.48 -8.75
CA ILE A 20 1.20 11.53 -8.69
C ILE A 20 1.71 12.06 -10.03
N THR A 21 2.47 13.15 -9.96
CA THR A 21 3.15 13.77 -11.09
C THR A 21 4.66 13.64 -10.95
N LEU A 22 5.33 13.25 -12.01
CA LEU A 22 6.80 13.19 -12.03
C LEU A 22 7.35 14.58 -12.32
N LEU A 23 8.00 15.19 -11.32
CA LEU A 23 8.49 16.57 -11.42
C LEU A 23 9.75 16.71 -12.29
N ARG A 24 10.48 15.62 -12.54
CA ARG A 24 11.76 15.65 -13.28
C ARG A 24 11.55 15.28 -14.75
N ALA A 25 11.76 16.24 -15.65
CA ALA A 25 11.44 16.13 -17.08
C ALA A 25 12.19 15.04 -17.89
N HIS A 26 13.30 14.51 -17.37
CA HIS A 26 14.12 13.51 -18.08
C HIS A 26 14.19 12.15 -17.39
N LEU A 27 13.45 11.97 -16.30
CA LEU A 27 13.44 10.70 -15.56
C LEU A 27 12.08 10.05 -15.70
N ASN A 28 12.04 9.00 -16.52
CA ASN A 28 10.85 8.17 -16.63
C ASN A 28 10.65 7.36 -15.35
N GLY A 29 9.40 7.26 -14.91
CA GLY A 29 8.99 6.41 -13.79
C GLY A 29 8.66 4.98 -14.23
N THR A 30 8.59 4.10 -13.25
CA THR A 30 8.07 2.74 -13.38
C THR A 30 6.98 2.55 -12.34
N LEU A 31 5.83 2.02 -12.75
CA LEU A 31 4.74 1.64 -11.84
C LEU A 31 4.68 0.12 -11.75
N ILE A 32 4.74 -0.40 -10.53
CA ILE A 32 4.66 -1.83 -10.24
C ILE A 32 3.38 -2.07 -9.43
N ILE A 33 2.49 -2.93 -9.93
CA ILE A 33 1.23 -3.29 -9.29
C ILE A 33 1.34 -4.72 -8.77
N ASP A 34 1.11 -4.90 -7.47
CA ASP A 34 1.17 -6.18 -6.74
C ASP A 34 2.45 -7.01 -7.00
N GLY A 35 3.56 -6.35 -7.35
CA GLY A 35 4.83 -7.01 -7.66
C GLY A 35 4.85 -7.83 -8.95
N ARG A 36 3.76 -7.84 -9.75
CA ARG A 36 3.64 -8.68 -10.95
C ARG A 36 3.48 -7.87 -12.23
N ARG A 37 2.58 -6.88 -12.22
CA ARG A 37 2.32 -6.06 -13.41
C ARG A 37 3.24 -4.86 -13.39
N VAL A 38 4.15 -4.80 -14.35
CA VAL A 38 5.13 -3.73 -14.49
C VAL A 38 4.76 -2.86 -15.67
N ILE A 39 4.50 -1.58 -15.41
CA ILE A 39 4.30 -0.56 -16.44
C ILE A 39 5.56 0.30 -16.44
N THR A 40 6.43 0.06 -17.42
CA THR A 40 7.66 0.83 -17.61
C THR A 40 7.38 2.10 -18.43
N LYS A 41 8.33 3.04 -18.40
CA LYS A 41 8.31 4.26 -19.22
C LYS A 41 7.09 5.17 -18.96
N ILE A 42 6.77 5.42 -17.68
CA ILE A 42 5.86 6.51 -17.34
C ILE A 42 6.61 7.82 -17.56
N TYR A 43 6.26 8.54 -18.63
CA TYR A 43 6.93 9.79 -18.97
C TYR A 43 6.54 10.92 -18.01
N PRO A 44 7.36 11.97 -17.86
CA PRO A 44 7.08 13.04 -16.90
C PRO A 44 5.77 13.80 -17.12
N LYS A 45 5.28 13.83 -18.35
CA LYS A 45 3.97 14.41 -18.70
C LYS A 45 2.78 13.55 -18.30
N ASN A 46 3.00 12.29 -17.92
CA ASN A 46 1.92 11.39 -17.50
C ASN A 46 1.48 11.73 -16.08
N LYS A 47 0.17 11.62 -15.83
CA LYS A 47 -0.45 11.71 -14.51
C LYS A 47 -0.83 10.30 -14.06
N ILE A 48 -0.33 9.89 -12.89
CA ILE A 48 -0.73 8.61 -12.29
C ILE A 48 -1.85 8.91 -11.30
N ARG A 49 -3.06 8.42 -11.56
CA ARG A 49 -4.21 8.59 -10.66
C ARG A 49 -4.53 7.27 -9.99
N VAL A 50 -4.63 7.30 -8.67
CA VAL A 50 -4.98 6.14 -7.85
C VAL A 50 -6.26 6.45 -7.12
N LYS A 51 -7.23 5.54 -7.26
CA LYS A 51 -8.55 5.61 -6.64
C LYS A 51 -9.05 4.22 -6.30
N MET A 52 -10.06 4.16 -5.43
CA MET A 52 -10.74 2.91 -5.13
C MET A 52 -11.33 2.28 -6.40
N SER A 53 -11.06 1.00 -6.61
CA SER A 53 -11.67 0.22 -7.68
C SER A 53 -13.16 0.02 -7.41
N LYS A 54 -13.97 0.03 -8.48
CA LYS A 54 -15.39 -0.39 -8.43
C LYS A 54 -15.51 -1.90 -8.25
N GLU A 55 -14.52 -2.63 -8.76
CA GLU A 55 -14.45 -4.08 -8.64
C GLU A 55 -13.99 -4.47 -7.24
N SER A 56 -14.72 -5.39 -6.62
CA SER A 56 -14.32 -6.01 -5.36
C SER A 56 -13.65 -7.35 -5.60
N PHE A 57 -12.61 -7.65 -4.85
CA PHE A 57 -12.07 -9.01 -4.77
C PHE A 57 -12.54 -9.67 -3.48
N LYS A 58 -12.79 -10.98 -3.53
CA LYS A 58 -13.17 -11.78 -2.36
C LYS A 58 -11.99 -12.65 -1.95
N LEU A 59 -11.72 -12.70 -0.66
CA LEU A 59 -10.75 -13.61 -0.07
C LEU A 59 -11.52 -14.71 0.68
N ILE A 60 -11.18 -15.98 0.41
CA ILE A 60 -11.69 -17.09 1.21
C ILE A 60 -11.08 -16.99 2.61
N ARG A 61 -11.95 -16.88 3.62
CA ARG A 61 -11.57 -16.83 5.03
C ARG A 61 -12.07 -18.09 5.72
N LEU A 62 -11.15 -18.93 6.17
CA LEU A 62 -11.47 -20.17 6.91
C LEU A 62 -11.89 -19.92 8.36
N SER A 63 -11.78 -18.67 8.84
CA SER A 63 -12.25 -18.23 10.15
C SER A 63 -12.77 -16.80 10.02
N SER A 64 -13.97 -16.54 10.54
CA SER A 64 -14.60 -15.22 10.58
C SER A 64 -14.10 -14.36 11.74
N ASN A 65 -13.37 -14.93 12.70
CA ASN A 65 -12.86 -14.22 13.86
C ASN A 65 -11.60 -13.42 13.49
N ILE A 66 -11.72 -12.09 13.51
CA ILE A 66 -10.63 -11.15 13.16
C ILE A 66 -9.46 -11.26 14.14
N SER A 67 -9.73 -11.35 15.45
CA SER A 67 -8.71 -11.52 16.51
C SER A 67 -7.89 -12.78 16.31
N LYS A 68 -8.55 -13.90 15.96
CA LYS A 68 -7.89 -15.18 15.70
C LYS A 68 -7.19 -15.27 14.34
N SER A 69 -7.55 -14.43 13.35
CA SER A 69 -7.04 -14.58 11.98
C SER A 69 -6.10 -13.48 11.51
N TYR A 70 -6.40 -12.20 11.79
CA TYR A 70 -5.55 -11.09 11.36
C TYR A 70 -4.41 -10.85 12.35
N PHE A 71 -4.73 -10.64 13.63
CA PHE A 71 -3.73 -10.27 14.64
C PHE A 71 -2.77 -11.42 14.98
N SER A 72 -3.23 -12.66 14.97
CA SER A 72 -2.37 -13.86 15.09
C SER A 72 -1.32 -13.92 13.98
N ARG A 73 -1.76 -13.81 12.71
CA ARG A 73 -0.87 -13.78 11.53
C ARG A 73 0.10 -12.61 11.58
N LEU A 74 -0.36 -11.44 12.03
CA LEU A 74 0.48 -10.26 12.17
C LEU A 74 1.60 -10.50 13.21
N ARG A 75 1.25 -11.08 14.37
CA ARG A 75 2.20 -11.47 15.42
C ARG A 75 3.20 -12.50 14.91
N GLU A 76 2.73 -13.58 14.28
CA GLU A 76 3.60 -14.66 13.80
C GLU A 76 4.58 -14.21 12.72
N LYS A 77 4.13 -13.38 11.78
CA LYS A 77 4.93 -13.02 10.59
C LYS A 77 5.80 -11.79 10.76
N ILE A 78 5.32 -10.78 11.48
CA ILE A 78 5.92 -9.44 11.47
C ILE A 78 6.36 -9.04 12.88
N LEU A 79 5.55 -9.32 13.90
CA LEU A 79 5.74 -8.81 15.26
C LEU A 79 5.83 -9.92 16.32
N PRO A 80 6.75 -10.90 16.21
CA PRO A 80 6.78 -12.04 17.14
C PRO A 80 7.04 -11.63 18.59
N ARG A 81 7.61 -10.43 18.81
CA ARG A 81 8.08 -9.95 20.12
C ARG A 81 7.35 -8.70 20.66
N ILE A 82 6.37 -8.14 19.94
CA ILE A 82 5.62 -6.97 20.44
C ILE A 82 4.29 -7.43 21.06
N PRO A 83 4.02 -7.14 22.35
CA PRO A 83 2.72 -7.39 22.95
C PRO A 83 1.68 -6.45 22.32
N LEU A 84 0.80 -7.01 21.48
CA LEU A 84 -0.37 -6.30 20.97
C LEU A 84 -1.49 -6.39 22.00
N PRO A 85 -2.36 -5.36 22.13
CA PRO A 85 -3.51 -5.39 23.01
C PRO A 85 -4.56 -6.36 22.45
N LEU A 86 -4.42 -7.64 22.78
CA LEU A 86 -5.45 -8.66 22.62
C LEU A 86 -6.26 -8.67 23.92
N LYS A 87 -7.48 -8.12 23.88
CA LYS A 87 -8.50 -8.41 24.89
C LYS A 87 -9.11 -9.78 24.59
#